data_AF-A0A8T7KZK7-F1
#
_entry.id   AF-A0A8T7KZK7-F1
#
_cell.length_a   1.000
_cell.length_b   1.000
_cell.length_c   1.000
_cell.angle_alpha   90.00
_cell.angle_beta   90.00
_cell.angle_gamma   90.00
#
_symmetry.space_group_name_H-M   'P 1'
#
loop_
_entity.id
_entity.type
_entity.pdbx_description
1 polymer ?
#
loop_
_entity_poly.entity_id
_entity_poly.type
_entity_poly.pdbx_seq_one_letter_code
_entity_poly.pdbx_strand_id
1 'polypeptide(L)'
;MDANNPVVTLCVEGIRAELEDRFDEARLFYQRAWDARTDHYTASIAAHYLARCQDTLEDSLTWNLLALEYAYAVKDERVQDFFPSLYMSLGRSYEMLGGKVQAQRYYRLTAGLGFISQLDSEDDAVKWLKIFFWIQPRGVPK
;
A
#
# COMPACT_ATOMS: atom_id res chain seq x y z
N MET A 1 -4.14 -15.87 -2.03
CA MET A 1 -4.63 -14.92 -3.05
C MET A 1 -5.29 -15.69 -4.16
N ASP A 2 -6.53 -15.35 -4.54
CA ASP A 2 -7.17 -15.90 -5.73
C ASP A 2 -6.65 -15.14 -6.96
N ALA A 3 -5.82 -15.80 -7.76
CA ALA A 3 -5.18 -15.22 -8.95
C ALA A 3 -6.19 -14.87 -10.07
N ASN A 4 -7.46 -15.27 -9.94
CA ASN A 4 -8.53 -14.91 -10.87
C ASN A 4 -9.26 -13.61 -10.50
N ASN A 5 -8.84 -12.91 -9.44
CA ASN A 5 -9.46 -11.65 -9.05
C ASN A 5 -8.97 -10.51 -9.95
N PRO A 6 -9.84 -9.85 -10.75
CA PRO A 6 -9.43 -8.82 -11.69
C PRO A 6 -8.75 -7.62 -11.02
N VAL A 7 -9.11 -7.30 -9.77
CA VAL A 7 -8.46 -6.24 -8.99
C VAL A 7 -7.01 -6.60 -8.69
N VAL A 8 -6.75 -7.84 -8.26
CA VAL A 8 -5.38 -8.30 -7.95
C VAL A 8 -4.54 -8.30 -9.23
N THR A 9 -5.08 -8.78 -10.35
CA THR A 9 -4.38 -8.75 -11.64
C THR A 9 -4.02 -7.32 -12.06
N LEU A 10 -4.97 -6.39 -11.96
CA LEU A 10 -4.73 -4.98 -12.29
C LEU A 10 -3.68 -4.34 -11.39
N CYS A 11 -3.68 -4.65 -10.09
CA CYS A 11 -2.64 -4.17 -9.17
C CYS A 11 -1.25 -4.76 -9.50
N VAL A 12 -1.16 -6.03 -9.92
CA VAL A 12 0.10 -6.63 -10.36
C VAL A 12 0.64 -5.94 -11.61
N GLU A 13 -0.21 -5.63 -12.59
CA GLU A 13 0.21 -4.86 -13.78
C GLU A 13 0.62 -3.43 -13.42
N GLY A 14 -0.06 -2.81 -12.45
CA GLY A 14 0.33 -1.51 -11.91
C GLY A 14 1.72 -1.52 -11.26
N ILE A 15 2.01 -2.52 -10.42
CA ILE A 15 3.35 -2.70 -9.82
C ILE A 15 4.41 -2.89 -10.90
N ARG A 16 4.11 -3.71 -11.92
CA ARG A 16 5.03 -3.92 -13.03
C ARG A 16 5.32 -2.61 -13.78
N ALA A 17 4.29 -1.80 -14.03
CA ALA A 17 4.47 -0.49 -14.64
C ALA A 17 5.32 0.45 -13.77
N GLU A 18 5.14 0.45 -12.44
CA GLU A 18 6.01 1.21 -11.51
C GLU A 18 7.47 0.74 -11.57
N LEU A 19 7.72 -0.58 -11.61
CA LEU A 19 9.07 -1.14 -11.71
C LEU A 19 9.78 -0.78 -13.02
N GLU A 20 9.01 -0.36 -14.03
CA GLU A 20 9.49 0.10 -15.34
C GLU A 20 9.41 1.64 -15.47
N ASP A 21 9.25 2.38 -14.37
CA ASP A 21 9.14 3.84 -14.30
C ASP A 21 7.93 4.45 -15.05
N ARG A 22 6.92 3.63 -15.38
CA ARG A 22 5.70 4.02 -16.10
C ARG A 22 4.58 4.42 -15.13
N PHE A 23 4.82 5.45 -14.32
CA PHE A 23 3.93 5.84 -13.22
C PHE A 23 2.51 6.27 -13.64
N ASP A 24 2.36 6.96 -14.77
CA ASP A 24 1.03 7.35 -15.25
C ASP A 24 0.20 6.13 -15.69
N GLU A 25 0.85 5.12 -16.25
CA GLU A 25 0.21 3.86 -16.60
C GLU A 25 -0.14 3.03 -15.36
N ALA A 26 0.76 2.99 -14.36
CA ALA A 26 0.46 2.39 -13.07
C ALA A 26 -0.79 3.00 -12.42
N ARG A 27 -0.91 4.34 -12.44
CA ARG A 27 -2.11 5.04 -11.94
C ARG A 27 -3.38 4.59 -12.66
N LEU A 28 -3.33 4.41 -13.99
CA LEU A 28 -4.48 3.90 -14.75
C LEU A 28 -4.85 2.47 -14.36
N PHE A 29 -3.86 1.59 -14.13
CA PHE A 29 -4.13 0.23 -13.66
C PHE A 29 -4.81 0.22 -12.29
N TYR A 30 -4.31 1.00 -11.33
CA TYR A 30 -4.91 1.08 -10.00
C TYR A 30 -6.29 1.72 -10.01
N GLN A 31 -6.54 2.73 -10.87
CA GLN A 31 -7.87 3.30 -11.04
C GLN A 31 -8.85 2.25 -11.58
N ARG A 32 -8.44 1.45 -12.57
CA ARG A 32 -9.26 0.34 -13.06
C ARG A 32 -9.49 -0.73 -12.00
N ALA A 33 -8.48 -1.00 -11.16
CA ALA A 33 -8.60 -1.94 -10.05
C ALA A 33 -9.63 -1.44 -9.03
N TRP A 34 -9.63 -0.13 -8.75
CA TRP A 34 -10.64 0.50 -7.92
C TRP A 34 -12.02 0.33 -8.53
N ASP A 35 -12.23 0.70 -9.79
CA ASP A 35 -13.53 0.61 -10.45
C ASP A 35 -14.06 -0.82 -10.57
N ALA A 36 -13.17 -1.82 -10.59
CA ALA A 36 -13.50 -3.25 -10.69
C ALA A 36 -13.75 -3.94 -9.33
N ARG A 37 -13.61 -3.24 -8.19
CA ARG A 37 -13.83 -3.81 -6.85
C ARG A 37 -15.26 -4.30 -6.66
N THR A 38 -15.41 -5.44 -5.99
CA THR A 38 -16.74 -6.06 -5.75
C THR A 38 -17.03 -6.32 -4.28
N ASP A 39 -16.02 -6.26 -3.41
CA ASP A 39 -16.13 -6.48 -1.98
C ASP A 39 -15.14 -5.59 -1.20
N HIS A 40 -15.25 -5.58 0.12
CA HIS A 40 -14.35 -4.78 0.97
C HIS A 40 -12.88 -5.22 0.85
N TYR A 41 -12.62 -6.50 0.57
CA TYR A 41 -11.25 -7.00 0.42
C TYR A 41 -10.58 -6.40 -0.82
N THR A 42 -11.25 -6.47 -1.97
CA THR A 42 -10.80 -5.87 -3.21
C THR A 42 -10.75 -4.35 -3.15
N ALA A 43 -11.69 -3.72 -2.44
CA ALA A 43 -11.67 -2.28 -2.18
C ALA A 43 -10.44 -1.86 -1.37
N SER A 44 -10.09 -2.61 -0.32
CA SER A 44 -8.89 -2.37 0.49
C SER A 44 -7.62 -2.46 -0.35
N ILE A 45 -7.49 -3.52 -1.16
CA ILE A 45 -6.35 -3.70 -2.07
C ILE A 45 -6.23 -2.52 -3.03
N ALA A 46 -7.30 -2.20 -3.75
CA ALA A 46 -7.26 -1.14 -4.75
C ALA A 46 -6.95 0.24 -4.13
N ALA A 47 -7.54 0.56 -2.96
CA ALA A 47 -7.26 1.81 -2.26
C ALA A 47 -5.80 1.92 -1.81
N HIS A 48 -5.21 0.82 -1.31
CA HIS A 48 -3.80 0.79 -0.91
C HIS A 48 -2.86 1.08 -2.08
N TYR A 49 -3.14 0.51 -3.26
CA TYR A 49 -2.33 0.79 -4.44
C TYR A 49 -2.62 2.17 -5.04
N LEU A 50 -3.85 2.68 -4.99
CA LEU A 50 -4.12 4.06 -5.39
C LEU A 50 -3.41 5.08 -4.51
N ALA A 51 -3.24 4.82 -3.21
CA ALA A 51 -2.53 5.70 -2.29
C ALA A 51 -1.11 6.04 -2.77
N ARG A 52 -0.49 5.13 -3.52
CA ARG A 52 0.86 5.26 -4.08
C ARG A 52 0.95 6.29 -5.21
N CYS A 53 -0.13 6.53 -5.95
CA CYS A 53 -0.10 7.37 -7.16
C CYS A 53 -0.75 8.75 -6.97
N GLN A 54 -0.94 9.17 -5.73
CA GLN A 54 -1.53 10.48 -5.44
C GLN A 54 -0.49 11.59 -5.62
N ASP A 55 -1.00 12.78 -5.95
CA ASP A 55 -0.17 13.94 -6.21
C ASP A 55 0.29 14.63 -4.90
N THR A 56 -0.40 14.39 -3.78
CA THR A 56 -0.06 14.94 -2.45
C THR A 56 0.08 13.84 -1.38
N LEU A 57 0.83 14.14 -0.33
CA LEU A 57 1.03 13.21 0.79
C LEU A 57 -0.25 13.04 1.62
N GLU A 58 -1.06 14.09 1.70
CA GLU A 58 -2.36 14.11 2.36
C GLU A 58 -3.37 13.22 1.65
N ASP A 59 -3.38 13.24 0.31
CA ASP A 59 -4.21 12.35 -0.49
C ASP A 59 -3.74 10.90 -0.35
N SER A 60 -2.42 10.65 -0.38
CA SER A 60 -1.86 9.33 -0.09
C SER A 60 -2.28 8.81 1.29
N LEU A 61 -2.23 9.65 2.33
CA LEU A 61 -2.69 9.30 3.66
C LEU A 61 -4.19 8.97 3.67
N THR A 62 -5.01 9.78 3.00
CA THR A 62 -6.46 9.58 2.91
C THR A 62 -6.81 8.24 2.28
N TRP A 63 -6.15 7.89 1.17
CA TRP A 63 -6.33 6.60 0.51
C TRP A 63 -5.82 5.42 1.35
N ASN A 64 -4.70 5.58 2.06
CA ASN A 64 -4.21 4.54 2.99
C ASN A 64 -5.16 4.33 4.18
N LEU A 65 -5.77 5.39 4.70
CA LEU A 65 -6.80 5.28 5.75
C LEU A 65 -8.05 4.57 5.23
N LEU A 66 -8.48 4.91 4.01
CA LEU A 66 -9.61 4.25 3.35
C LEU A 66 -9.33 2.76 3.10
N ALA A 67 -8.12 2.41 2.70
CA ALA A 67 -7.71 1.02 2.54
C ALA A 67 -7.81 0.24 3.85
N LEU A 68 -7.40 0.84 4.97
CA LEU A 68 -7.50 0.24 6.29
C LEU A 68 -8.96 0.13 6.77
N GLU A 69 -9.80 1.12 6.49
CA GLU A 69 -11.23 1.07 6.80
C GLU A 69 -11.90 -0.13 6.11
N TYR A 70 -11.66 -0.30 4.81
CA TYR A 70 -12.17 -1.46 4.08
C TYR A 70 -11.60 -2.77 4.61
N ALA A 71 -10.31 -2.82 4.98
CA ALA A 71 -9.72 -4.02 5.58
C ALA A 71 -10.44 -4.43 6.86
N TYR A 72 -10.74 -3.50 7.76
CA TYR A 72 -11.51 -3.79 8.97
C TYR A 72 -12.95 -4.21 8.71
N ALA A 73 -13.51 -3.84 7.55
CA ALA A 73 -14.85 -4.25 7.14
C ALA A 73 -14.91 -5.63 6.45
N VAL A 74 -13.76 -6.29 6.22
CA VAL A 74 -13.70 -7.67 5.73
C VAL A 74 -14.00 -8.64 6.88
N LYS A 75 -14.92 -9.58 6.66
CA LYS A 75 -15.40 -10.52 7.69
C LYS A 75 -14.72 -11.89 7.66
N ASP A 76 -13.70 -12.05 6.83
CA ASP A 76 -13.00 -13.31 6.60
C ASP A 76 -11.47 -13.12 6.70
N GLU A 77 -10.76 -14.24 6.69
CA GLU A 77 -9.31 -14.29 6.95
C GLU A 77 -8.44 -13.75 5.81
N ARG A 78 -8.98 -13.52 4.60
CA ARG A 78 -8.20 -13.09 3.43
C ARG A 78 -7.46 -11.78 3.66
N VAL A 79 -7.99 -10.93 4.54
CA VAL A 79 -7.43 -9.61 4.85
C VAL A 79 -6.25 -9.68 5.83
N GLN A 80 -6.08 -10.77 6.56
CA GLN A 80 -5.13 -10.84 7.69
C GLN A 80 -3.69 -10.58 7.24
N ASP A 81 -3.27 -11.22 6.15
CA ASP A 81 -1.93 -11.07 5.57
C ASP A 81 -1.69 -9.67 4.99
N PHE A 82 -2.74 -8.86 4.83
CA PHE A 82 -2.64 -7.52 4.25
C PHE A 82 -2.41 -6.41 5.28
N PHE A 83 -2.79 -6.64 6.55
CA PHE A 83 -2.63 -5.65 7.62
C PHE A 83 -1.20 -5.14 7.81
N PRO A 84 -0.12 -5.97 7.75
CA PRO A 84 1.24 -5.46 7.89
C PRO A 84 1.58 -4.36 6.87
N SER A 85 1.20 -4.57 5.60
CA SER A 85 1.43 -3.63 4.50
C SER A 85 0.66 -2.32 4.69
N LEU A 86 -0.59 -2.41 5.14
CA LEU A 86 -1.44 -1.26 5.43
C LEU A 86 -0.89 -0.42 6.57
N TYR A 87 -0.53 -1.06 7.69
CA TYR A 87 0.04 -0.36 8.84
C TYR A 87 1.39 0.26 8.51
N MET A 88 2.25 -0.43 7.77
CA MET A 88 3.55 0.13 7.39
C MET A 88 3.38 1.39 6.51
N SER A 89 2.43 1.36 5.57
CA SER A 89 2.13 2.49 4.68
C SER A 89 1.52 3.67 5.42
N LEU A 90 0.67 3.42 6.40
CA LEU A 90 0.13 4.46 7.29
C LEU A 90 1.23 5.06 8.18
N GLY A 91 2.09 4.22 8.75
CA GLY A 91 3.23 4.66 9.54
C GLY A 91 4.10 5.65 8.76
N ARG A 92 4.43 5.28 7.52
CA ARG A 92 5.21 6.12 6.61
C ARG A 92 4.48 7.39 6.19
N SER A 93 3.20 7.30 5.85
CA SER A 93 2.40 8.47 5.47
C SER A 93 2.36 9.51 6.59
N TYR A 94 2.14 9.08 7.83
CA TYR A 94 2.20 9.97 8.99
C TYR A 94 3.60 10.50 9.25
N GLU A 95 4.65 9.70 9.08
CA GLU A 95 6.03 10.15 9.26
C GLU A 95 6.40 11.27 8.27
N MET A 96 6.05 11.10 7.01
CA MET A 96 6.30 12.10 5.96
C MET A 96 5.54 13.41 6.20
N LEU A 97 4.36 13.34 6.81
CA LEU A 97 3.56 14.50 7.22
C LEU A 97 3.98 15.06 8.61
N GLY A 98 5.05 14.54 9.22
CA GLY A 98 5.53 14.98 10.54
C GLY A 98 4.74 14.47 11.75
N GLY A 99 3.74 13.61 11.53
CA GLY A 99 2.87 12.98 12.53
C GLY A 99 3.53 11.87 13.34
N LYS A 100 4.60 12.18 14.06
CA LYS A 100 5.46 11.22 14.78
C LYS A 100 4.71 10.22 15.67
N VAL A 101 3.68 10.67 16.41
CA VAL A 101 2.92 9.80 17.33
C VAL A 101 2.13 8.73 16.57
N GLN A 102 1.46 9.12 15.48
CA GLN A 102 0.69 8.17 14.67
C GLN A 102 1.61 7.25 13.89
N ALA A 103 2.72 7.78 13.35
CA ALA A 103 3.75 6.96 12.70
C ALA A 103 4.23 5.82 13.61
N GLN A 104 4.64 6.16 14.84
CA GLN A 104 5.08 5.18 15.84
C GLN A 104 3.99 4.18 16.20
N ARG A 105 2.73 4.62 16.32
CA ARG A 105 1.60 3.72 16.61
C ARG A 105 1.49 2.65 15.53
N TYR A 106 1.47 3.04 14.26
CA TYR A 106 1.32 2.08 13.17
C TYR A 106 2.53 1.18 12.99
N TYR A 107 3.76 1.69 13.17
CA TYR A 107 4.96 0.85 13.16
C TYR A 107 4.95 -0.20 14.27
N ARG A 108 4.45 0.13 15.47
CA ARG A 108 4.26 -0.87 16.54
C ARG A 108 3.21 -1.91 16.19
N LEU A 109 2.11 -1.51 15.53
CA LEU A 109 1.10 -2.46 15.06
C LEU A 109 1.69 -3.43 14.03
N THR A 110 2.48 -2.94 13.06
CA THR A 110 3.21 -3.80 12.12
C THR A 110 4.17 -4.76 12.85
N ALA A 111 4.94 -4.26 13.82
CA ALA A 111 5.88 -5.07 14.61
C ALA A 111 5.17 -6.19 15.40
N GLY A 112 4.01 -5.87 16.01
CA GLY A 112 3.21 -6.81 16.78
C GLY A 112 2.63 -7.98 15.97
N LEU A 113 2.59 -7.85 14.63
CA LEU A 113 2.16 -8.92 13.72
C LEU A 113 3.30 -9.88 13.33
N GLY A 114 4.51 -9.73 13.89
CA GLY A 114 5.65 -10.58 13.54
C GLY A 114 6.24 -10.32 12.15
N PHE A 115 5.77 -9.27 11.46
CA PHE A 115 6.26 -8.91 10.12
C PHE A 115 7.73 -8.49 10.12
N ILE A 116 8.22 -7.87 11.20
CA ILE A 116 9.62 -7.44 11.31
C ILE A 116 10.57 -8.64 11.43
N SER A 117 10.15 -9.76 12.02
CA SER A 117 10.96 -11.00 12.09
C SER A 117 11.00 -11.81 10.79
N GLN A 118 10.31 -11.38 9.72
CA GLN A 118 10.43 -11.97 8.38
C GLN A 118 11.35 -11.17 7.45
N LEU A 119 11.86 -10.01 7.92
CA LEU A 119 12.80 -9.15 7.20
C LEU A 119 14.25 -9.42 7.62
N ASP A 120 14.56 -10.67 7.97
CA ASP A 120 15.83 -11.08 8.58
C ASP A 120 17.04 -11.05 7.63
N SER A 121 16.85 -10.73 6.33
CA SER A 121 17.95 -10.55 5.38
C SER A 121 17.99 -9.13 4.81
N GLU A 122 19.19 -8.58 4.67
CA GLU A 122 19.44 -7.27 4.05
C GLU A 122 18.93 -7.24 2.59
N ASP A 123 18.93 -8.38 1.89
CA ASP A 123 18.42 -8.52 0.52
C ASP A 123 16.89 -8.52 0.44
N ASP A 124 16.19 -9.16 1.38
CA ASP A 124 14.72 -9.15 1.43
C ASP A 124 14.22 -7.79 1.90
N ALA A 125 14.88 -7.19 2.89
CA ALA A 125 14.63 -5.81 3.28
C ALA A 125 14.84 -4.86 2.09
N VAL A 126 15.92 -4.97 1.31
CA VAL A 126 16.16 -4.11 0.14
C VAL A 126 15.16 -4.35 -1.01
N LYS A 127 14.73 -5.60 -1.25
CA LYS A 127 13.64 -5.90 -2.22
C LYS A 127 12.31 -5.30 -1.76
N TRP A 128 11.97 -5.46 -0.50
CA TRP A 128 10.75 -4.89 0.07
C TRP A 128 10.83 -3.38 0.18
N LEU A 129 11.99 -2.80 0.48
CA LEU A 129 12.25 -1.36 0.40
C LEU A 129 12.12 -0.88 -1.06
N LYS A 130 12.52 -1.63 -2.07
CA LYS A 130 12.24 -1.23 -3.47
C LYS A 130 10.74 -1.26 -3.80
N ILE A 131 9.99 -2.24 -3.27
CA ILE A 131 8.53 -2.36 -3.48
C ILE A 131 7.72 -1.36 -2.63
N PHE A 132 8.17 -1.02 -1.42
CA PHE A 132 7.44 -0.16 -0.46
C PHE A 132 8.03 1.25 -0.31
N PHE A 133 9.33 1.45 -0.52
CA PHE A 133 10.02 2.74 -0.42
C PHE A 133 10.23 3.47 -1.76
N TRP A 134 10.23 2.79 -2.90
CA TRP A 134 10.48 3.42 -4.21
C TRP A 134 9.23 3.97 -4.90
N ILE A 135 8.50 4.83 -4.18
CA ILE A 135 7.65 5.84 -4.79
C ILE A 135 8.01 7.15 -4.13
N GLN A 136 8.88 7.89 -4.83
CA GLN A 136 9.16 9.28 -4.54
C GLN A 136 7.85 10.07 -4.69
N PRO A 137 7.58 11.10 -3.86
CA PRO A 137 6.62 12.12 -4.27
C PRO A 137 7.08 12.68 -5.62
N ARG A 138 6.14 12.83 -6.57
CA ARG A 138 6.39 13.58 -7.79
C ARG A 138 6.93 14.96 -7.38
N GLY A 139 8.19 15.24 -7.72
CA GLY A 139 8.79 16.58 -7.63
C GLY A 139 8.83 17.20 -6.23
N VAL A 140 9.88 16.91 -5.47
CA VAL A 140 10.50 17.98 -4.66
C VAL A 140 11.64 18.53 -5.51
N PRO A 141 11.56 19.76 -6.05
CA PRO A 141 12.71 20.36 -6.71
C PRO A 141 13.86 20.47 -5.71
N LYS A 142 15.07 20.13 -6.16
CA LYS A 142 16.31 20.46 -5.44
C LYS A 142 16.50 21.97 -5.35
#